data_AF-A0A351SIB1-F1
#
_entry.id   AF-A0A351SIB1-F1
#
_cell.length_a   1.000
_cell.length_b   1.000
_cell.length_c   1.000
_cell.angle_alpha   90.00
_cell.angle_beta   90.00
_cell.angle_gamma   90.00
#
_symmetry.space_group_name_H-M   'P 1'
#
loop_
_entity.id
_entity.type
_entity.pdbx_description
1 polymer ?
#
loop_
_entity_poly.entity_id
_entity_poly.type
_entity_poly.pdbx_seq_one_letter_code
_entity_poly.pdbx_strand_id
1 'polypeptide(L)'
;MENWCWEKEALDLIAGHVETGEPLPDELYRRMVAAKNFQSAMQMVRQLEFALFDFRIHQEFNGEGVDWIYAILDQVRAQVAVNKPPAFNRFAHSFSHIFA
;
A
#
# COMPACT_ATOMS: atom_id res chain seq x y z
N MET A 1 -10.32 10.99 5.93
CA MET A 1 -10.36 12.20 5.08
C MET A 1 -10.15 11.91 3.60
N GLU A 2 -9.43 10.85 3.24
CA GLU A 2 -9.04 10.51 1.85
C GLU A 2 -10.18 10.37 0.83
N ASN A 3 -11.41 10.01 1.25
CA ASN A 3 -12.55 9.93 0.33
C ASN A 3 -12.91 11.28 -0.30
N TRP A 4 -12.70 12.40 0.41
CA TRP A 4 -12.98 13.74 -0.11
C TRP A 4 -12.12 14.10 -1.32
N CYS A 5 -10.94 13.48 -1.47
CA CYS A 5 -10.09 13.69 -2.64
C CYS A 5 -10.71 13.17 -3.95
N TRP A 6 -11.85 12.48 -3.89
CA TRP A 6 -12.58 11.97 -5.04
C TRP A 6 -13.86 12.74 -5.35
N GLU A 7 -14.28 13.67 -4.47
CA GLU A 7 -15.50 14.45 -4.66
C GLU A 7 -15.22 15.64 -5.58
N LYS A 8 -16.11 15.88 -6.54
CA LYS A 8 -15.92 16.92 -7.56
C LYS A 8 -15.80 18.30 -6.93
N GLU A 9 -16.66 18.60 -5.96
CA GLU A 9 -16.72 19.87 -5.27
C GLU A 9 -15.43 20.14 -4.48
N ALA A 10 -14.81 19.09 -3.92
CA ALA A 10 -13.53 19.23 -3.23
C ALA A 10 -12.38 19.46 -4.22
N LEU A 11 -12.39 18.74 -5.36
CA LEU A 11 -11.39 18.89 -6.41
C LEU A 11 -11.45 20.28 -7.06
N ASP A 12 -12.63 20.84 -7.26
CA ASP A 12 -12.81 22.18 -7.81
C ASP A 12 -12.20 23.29 -6.94
N LEU A 13 -11.98 23.02 -5.64
CA LEU A 13 -11.31 23.94 -4.73
C LEU A 13 -9.78 23.87 -4.82
N ILE A 14 -9.21 22.75 -5.28
CA ILE A 14 -7.76 22.47 -5.18
C ILE A 14 -7.07 22.18 -6.52
N ALA A 15 -7.83 21.82 -7.57
CA ALA A 15 -7.29 21.38 -8.85
C ALA A 15 -7.49 22.46 -9.92
N GLY A 16 -6.37 23.01 -10.39
CA GLY A 16 -6.33 23.92 -11.53
C GLY A 16 -4.99 23.84 -12.27
N HIS A 17 -4.99 24.19 -13.55
CA HIS A 17 -3.78 24.22 -14.35
C HIS A 17 -2.80 25.27 -13.80
N VAL A 18 -1.52 24.90 -13.64
CA VAL A 18 -0.54 25.73 -12.91
C VAL A 18 -0.30 27.11 -13.54
N GLU A 19 -0.42 27.23 -14.86
CA GLU A 19 -0.20 28.50 -15.57
C GLU A 19 -1.49 29.28 -15.82
N THR A 20 -2.60 28.60 -16.10
CA THR A 20 -3.83 29.24 -16.58
C THR A 20 -4.91 29.32 -15.50
N GLY A 21 -4.79 28.53 -14.43
CA GLY A 21 -5.79 28.42 -13.38
C GLY A 21 -7.07 27.71 -13.80
N GLU A 22 -7.16 27.19 -15.04
CA GLU A 22 -8.37 26.49 -15.49
C GLU A 22 -8.65 25.24 -14.65
N PRO A 23 -9.92 24.99 -14.28
CA PRO A 23 -10.28 23.87 -13.43
C PRO A 23 -10.07 22.53 -14.14
N LEU A 24 -10.05 21.44 -13.36
CA LEU A 24 -9.98 20.09 -13.89
C LEU A 24 -11.14 19.82 -14.87
N PRO A 25 -10.87 19.49 -16.15
CA PRO A 25 -11.93 19.17 -17.11
C PRO A 25 -12.75 17.95 -16.70
N ASP A 26 -14.07 18.02 -16.91
CA ASP A 26 -15.01 16.96 -16.55
C ASP A 26 -14.65 15.60 -17.16
N GLU A 27 -14.13 15.60 -18.39
CA GLU A 27 -13.71 14.36 -19.04
C GLU A 27 -12.56 13.68 -18.28
N LEU A 28 -11.58 14.46 -17.81
CA LEU A 28 -10.46 13.93 -17.04
C LEU A 28 -10.92 13.48 -15.65
N TYR A 29 -11.82 14.23 -15.01
CA TYR A 29 -12.45 13.79 -13.76
C TYR A 29 -13.14 12.43 -13.91
N ARG A 30 -13.97 12.24 -14.96
CA ARG A 30 -14.63 10.95 -15.21
C ARG A 30 -13.64 9.81 -15.43
N ARG A 31 -12.56 10.04 -16.18
CA ARG A 31 -11.48 9.04 -16.38
C ARG A 31 -10.79 8.71 -15.06
N MET A 32 -10.53 9.70 -14.22
CA MET A 32 -9.94 9.50 -12.90
C MET A 32 -10.84 8.65 -11.99
N VAL A 33 -12.14 8.96 -11.93
CA VAL A 33 -13.12 8.17 -11.14
C VAL A 33 -13.23 6.74 -11.67
N ALA A 34 -13.26 6.54 -12.99
CA ALA A 34 -13.27 5.20 -13.59
C ALA A 34 -12.02 4.38 -13.22
N ALA A 35 -10.88 5.04 -13.05
CA ALA A 35 -9.62 4.42 -12.64
C ALA A 35 -9.47 4.22 -11.12
N LYS A 36 -10.40 4.74 -10.28
CA LYS A 36 -10.30 4.72 -8.80
C LYS A 36 -9.99 3.35 -8.21
N ASN A 37 -10.53 2.30 -8.80
CA ASN A 37 -10.37 0.92 -8.31
C ASN A 37 -9.32 0.12 -9.07
N PHE A 38 -8.54 0.75 -9.94
CA PHE A 38 -7.48 0.07 -10.69
C PHE A 38 -6.50 -0.60 -9.71
N GLN A 39 -6.39 -1.92 -9.79
CA GLN A 39 -5.51 -2.75 -8.94
C GLN A 39 -5.74 -2.62 -7.43
N SER A 40 -6.92 -2.20 -6.96
CA SER A 40 -7.21 -2.06 -5.53
C SER A 40 -6.98 -3.37 -4.74
N ALA A 41 -7.29 -4.52 -5.33
CA ALA A 41 -7.01 -5.83 -4.74
C ALA A 41 -5.51 -6.11 -4.57
N MET A 42 -4.66 -5.69 -5.53
CA MET A 42 -3.21 -5.83 -5.43
C MET A 42 -2.65 -4.97 -4.27
N GLN A 43 -3.17 -3.76 -4.12
CA GLN A 43 -2.82 -2.90 -2.98
C GLN A 43 -3.30 -3.50 -1.65
N MET A 44 -4.51 -4.09 -1.64
CA MET A 44 -5.05 -4.75 -0.45
C MET A 44 -4.20 -5.93 -0.01
N VAL A 45 -3.85 -6.86 -0.90
CA VAL A 45 -3.01 -8.01 -0.54
C VAL A 45 -1.62 -7.60 -0.07
N ARG A 46 -1.10 -6.45 -0.53
CA ARG A 46 0.15 -5.88 -0.02
C ARG A 46 0.01 -5.38 1.42
N GLN A 47 -1.11 -4.76 1.78
CA GLN A 47 -1.41 -4.37 3.17
C GLN A 47 -1.62 -5.60 4.06
N LEU A 48 -2.27 -6.65 3.54
CA LEU A 48 -2.39 -7.93 4.23
C LEU A 48 -1.02 -8.58 4.47
N GLU A 49 -0.08 -8.50 3.53
CA GLU A 49 1.30 -8.96 3.75
C GLU A 49 1.94 -8.26 4.94
N PHE A 50 1.78 -6.93 5.06
CA PHE A 50 2.31 -6.16 6.19
C PHE A 50 1.69 -6.57 7.52
N ALA A 51 0.36 -6.62 7.59
CA ALA A 51 -0.36 -6.94 8.81
C ALA A 51 -0.11 -8.38 9.27
N LEU A 52 -0.10 -9.35 8.34
CA LEU A 52 0.18 -10.75 8.66
C LEU A 52 1.63 -10.93 9.10
N PHE A 53 2.58 -10.28 8.44
CA PHE A 53 3.98 -10.31 8.86
C PHE A 53 4.13 -9.76 10.28
N ASP A 54 3.57 -8.59 10.55
CA ASP A 54 3.57 -7.95 11.87
C ASP A 54 2.99 -8.87 12.96
N PHE A 55 1.74 -9.34 12.79
CA PHE A 55 1.12 -10.21 13.79
C PHE A 55 1.90 -11.49 14.05
N ARG A 56 2.39 -12.14 12.99
CA ARG A 56 3.11 -13.41 13.15
C ARG A 56 4.44 -13.21 13.84
N ILE A 57 5.21 -12.17 13.51
CA ILE A 57 6.50 -11.98 14.17
C ILE A 57 6.37 -11.63 15.66
N HIS A 58 5.30 -10.94 16.05
CA HIS A 58 5.07 -10.57 17.44
C HIS A 58 4.34 -11.66 18.26
N GLN A 59 3.54 -12.50 17.61
CA GLN A 59 2.79 -13.57 18.28
C GLN A 59 3.57 -14.89 18.37
N GLU A 60 4.34 -15.22 17.33
CA GLU A 60 5.01 -16.53 17.22
C GLU A 60 6.46 -16.50 17.74
N PHE A 61 6.93 -15.35 18.25
CA PHE A 61 8.28 -15.23 18.78
C PHE A 61 8.50 -16.15 19.99
N ASN A 62 9.51 -17.01 19.90
CA ASN A 62 9.85 -18.00 20.92
C ASN A 62 11.26 -17.81 21.53
N GLY A 63 11.98 -16.75 21.17
CA GLY A 63 13.32 -16.47 21.70
C GLY A 63 14.46 -17.29 21.08
N GLU A 64 14.17 -18.20 20.14
CA GLU A 64 15.15 -19.14 19.60
C GLU A 64 15.28 -19.03 18.07
N GLY A 65 16.51 -19.16 17.56
CA GLY A 65 16.80 -19.20 16.12
C GLY A 65 17.33 -17.88 15.53
N VAL A 66 18.28 -18.03 14.61
CA VAL A 66 18.73 -16.98 13.69
C VAL A 66 17.92 -17.09 12.40
N ASP A 67 17.60 -15.95 11.77
CA ASP A 67 16.88 -15.84 10.48
C ASP A 67 15.37 -16.15 10.45
N TRP A 68 14.71 -16.30 11.61
CA TRP A 68 13.28 -16.59 11.70
C TRP A 68 12.37 -15.50 11.09
N ILE A 69 12.78 -14.22 11.16
CA ILE A 69 12.01 -13.07 10.62
C ILE A 69 11.74 -13.23 9.12
N TYR A 70 12.79 -13.54 8.33
CA TYR A 70 12.64 -13.68 6.89
C TYR A 70 11.93 -14.97 6.50
N ALA A 71 12.09 -16.04 7.29
CA ALA A 71 11.30 -17.26 7.10
C ALA A 71 9.79 -16.99 7.25
N ILE A 72 9.38 -16.23 8.28
CA ILE A 72 7.98 -15.82 8.46
C ILE A 72 7.53 -14.94 7.30
N LEU A 73 8.33 -13.95 6.91
CA LEU A 73 8.01 -13.05 5.79
C LEU A 73 7.78 -13.83 4.48
N ASP A 74 8.62 -14.81 4.19
CA ASP A 74 8.50 -15.64 2.99
C ASP A 74 7.26 -16.56 3.04
N GLN A 75 6.92 -17.10 4.21
CA GLN A 75 5.67 -17.85 4.41
C GLN A 75 4.43 -16.99 4.20
N VAL A 76 4.44 -15.75 4.69
CA VAL A 76 3.33 -14.79 4.46
C VAL A 76 3.23 -14.47 2.96
N ARG A 77 4.35 -14.15 2.30
CA ARG A 77 4.39 -13.90 0.86
C ARG A 77 3.89 -15.07 0.03
N ALA A 78 4.18 -16.31 0.43
CA ALA A 78 3.67 -17.49 -0.25
C ALA A 78 2.12 -17.57 -0.25
N GLN A 79 1.46 -16.95 0.73
CA GLN A 79 -0.01 -16.94 0.85
C GLN A 79 -0.66 -15.77 0.11
N VAL A 80 -0.07 -14.57 0.17
CA VAL A 80 -0.76 -13.34 -0.28
C VAL A 80 -0.03 -12.55 -1.38
N ALA A 81 1.27 -12.78 -1.61
CA ALA A 81 2.03 -11.97 -2.57
C ALA A 81 1.88 -12.52 -4.00
N VAL A 82 1.18 -11.75 -4.83
CA VAL A 82 1.04 -12.03 -6.27
C VAL A 82 2.37 -11.85 -7.02
N ASN A 83 3.18 -10.87 -6.61
CA ASN A 83 4.53 -10.65 -7.14
C ASN A 83 5.55 -10.82 -6.01
N LYS A 84 6.52 -11.70 -6.22
CA LYS A 84 7.57 -11.99 -5.23
C LYS A 84 8.76 -11.05 -5.44
N PRO A 85 9.17 -10.28 -4.41
CA PRO A 85 10.32 -9.41 -4.52
C PRO A 85 11.62 -10.23 -4.68
N PRO A 86 12.70 -9.63 -5.21
CA PRO A 86 13.97 -10.31 -5.40
C PRO A 86 14.59 -10.73 -4.04
N ALA A 87 15.41 -11.78 -4.05
CA ALA A 87 16.00 -12.36 -2.84
C ALA A 87 16.85 -11.38 -1.99
N PHE A 88 17.38 -10.31 -2.61
CA PHE A 88 18.13 -9.27 -1.90
C PHE A 88 17.23 -8.22 -1.22
N ASN A 89 15.91 -8.29 -1.36
CA ASN A 89 14.99 -7.37 -0.70
C ASN A 89 15.12 -7.47 0.84
N ARG A 90 15.18 -6.31 1.51
CA ARG A 90 15.36 -6.18 2.96
C ARG A 90 14.25 -5.36 3.61
N PHE A 91 13.01 -5.55 3.15
CA PHE A 91 11.82 -4.82 3.58
C PHE A 91 11.71 -4.65 5.11
N ALA A 92 11.92 -5.72 5.88
CA ALA A 92 11.78 -5.69 7.33
C ALA A 92 12.67 -4.65 8.03
N HIS A 93 13.88 -4.38 7.51
CA HIS A 93 14.80 -3.38 8.11
C HIS A 93 14.36 -1.93 7.87
N SER A 94 13.41 -1.70 6.98
CA SER A 94 12.83 -0.38 6.70
C SER A 94 11.41 -0.23 7.24
N PHE A 95 10.88 -1.25 7.91
CA PHE A 95 9.48 -1.24 8.34
C PHE A 95 9.31 -0.59 9.71
N SER A 96 9.52 0.73 9.77
CA SER A 96 9.51 1.51 11.01
C SER A 96 8.19 1.45 11.79
N HIS A 97 7.07 1.13 11.14
CA HIS A 97 5.75 1.12 11.77
C HIS A 97 5.67 0.19 12.99
N ILE A 98 6.49 -0.86 13.03
CA ILE A 98 6.44 -1.91 14.07
C ILE A 98 7.76 -2.05 14.85
N PHE A 99 8.75 -1.20 14.56
CA PHE A 99 10.09 -1.26 15.16
C PHE A 99 10.60 0.08 15.72
N ALA A 100 9.77 1.14 15.68
CA ALA A 100 10.11 2.48 16.17
C ALA A 100 9.51 2.77 17.55
#